data_AF-A0A821Y2A3-F1
#
_entry.id   AF-A0A821Y2A3-F1
#
_cell.length_a   1.000
_cell.length_b   1.000
_cell.length_c   1.000
_cell.angle_alpha   90.00
_cell.angle_beta   90.00
_cell.angle_gamma   90.00
#
_symmetry.space_group_name_H-M   'P 1'
#
loop_
_entity.id
_entity.type
_entity.pdbx_description
1 polymer ?
#
loop_
_entity_poly.entity_id
_entity_poly.type
_entity_poly.pdbx_seq_one_letter_code
_entity_poly.pdbx_strand_id
1 'polypeptide(L)'
;MNTLANFCQQQKIREKDIDVFKRNYYEKSAVWWYTKELFLYGMFNRALRMLDMEVMTKLGFFIRRLHIELKQLHQEQLADSQKVFTVYRGQGLSQQDFQHPVDTKGGLLSFNNFLST
;
A
#
# COMPACT_ATOMS: atom_id res chain seq x y z
N MET A 1 12.12 -10.92 -6.84
CA MET A 1 13.06 -9.77 -6.90
C MET A 1 13.43 -9.39 -8.34
N ASN A 2 14.00 -10.29 -9.14
CA ASN A 2 14.42 -9.95 -10.53
C ASN A 2 13.25 -9.51 -11.43
N THR A 3 12.09 -10.15 -11.35
CA THR A 3 10.88 -9.76 -12.13
C THR A 3 10.36 -8.38 -11.75
N LEU A 4 10.47 -7.99 -10.48
CA LEU A 4 10.06 -6.67 -9.99
C LEU A 4 11.05 -5.59 -10.45
N ALA A 5 12.35 -5.88 -10.39
CA ALA A 5 13.39 -4.96 -10.86
C ALA A 5 13.23 -4.60 -12.34
N ASN A 6 12.99 -5.61 -13.20
CA ASN A 6 12.75 -5.41 -14.63
C ASN A 6 11.48 -4.59 -14.90
N PHE A 7 10.41 -4.84 -14.13
CA PHE A 7 9.19 -4.03 -14.21
C PHE A 7 9.44 -2.58 -13.80
N CYS A 8 10.19 -2.35 -12.72
CA CYS A 8 10.50 -1.01 -12.25
C CYS A 8 11.31 -0.18 -13.28
N GLN A 9 12.22 -0.83 -14.01
CA GLN A 9 12.96 -0.18 -15.10
C GLN A 9 12.03 0.31 -16.23
N GLN A 10 10.99 -0.44 -16.57
CA GLN A 10 9.98 -0.03 -17.56
C GLN A 10 9.12 1.16 -17.08
N GLN A 11 8.95 1.32 -15.76
CA GLN A 11 8.15 2.38 -15.14
C GLN A 11 8.95 3.69 -14.90
N LYS A 12 10.15 3.83 -15.47
CA LYS A 12 11.04 5.00 -15.28
C LYS A 12 11.40 5.26 -13.81
N ILE A 13 11.38 4.22 -12.97
CA ILE A 13 11.86 4.33 -11.59
C ILE A 13 13.37 4.48 -11.62
N ARG A 14 13.91 5.37 -10.77
CA ARG A 14 15.36 5.62 -10.69
C ARG A 14 16.07 4.32 -10.29
N GLU A 15 17.07 3.93 -11.06
CA GLU A 15 17.83 2.70 -10.84
C GLU A 15 18.42 2.60 -9.43
N LYS A 16 18.94 3.73 -8.91
CA LYS A 16 19.45 3.83 -7.54
C LYS A 16 18.42 3.43 -6.47
N ASP A 17 17.14 3.71 -6.67
CA ASP A 17 16.09 3.38 -5.70
C ASP A 17 15.77 1.88 -5.76
N ILE A 18 15.80 1.30 -6.97
CA ILE A 18 15.65 -0.14 -7.19
C ILE A 18 16.81 -0.89 -6.53
N ASP A 19 18.04 -0.38 -6.68
CA ASP A 19 19.23 -0.98 -6.06
C ASP A 19 19.19 -0.93 -4.55
N VAL A 20 18.83 0.22 -3.96
CA VAL A 20 18.64 0.36 -2.51
C VAL A 20 17.57 -0.63 -2.02
N PHE A 21 16.46 -0.74 -2.75
CA PHE A 21 15.43 -1.72 -2.43
C PHE A 21 15.97 -3.15 -2.50
N LYS A 22 16.66 -3.53 -3.58
CA LYS A 22 17.18 -4.89 -3.77
C LYS A 22 18.19 -5.30 -2.70
N ARG A 23 19.14 -4.41 -2.38
CA ARG A 23 20.23 -4.68 -1.43
C ARG A 23 19.70 -4.78 0.01
N ASN A 24 18.81 -3.87 0.38
CA ASN A 24 18.43 -3.69 1.78
C ASN A 24 17.06 -4.30 2.10
N TYR A 25 16.44 -5.01 1.15
CA TYR A 25 15.04 -5.47 1.28
C TYR A 25 14.78 -6.25 2.56
N TYR A 26 15.67 -7.17 2.91
CA TYR A 26 15.53 -8.04 4.07
C TYR A 26 16.01 -7.39 5.37
N GLU A 27 16.75 -6.28 5.30
CA GLU A 27 17.24 -5.54 6.47
C GLU A 27 16.17 -4.62 7.08
N LYS A 28 15.09 -4.36 6.33
CA LYS A 28 13.98 -3.53 6.75
C LYS A 28 12.68 -4.30 6.70
N SER A 29 11.73 -3.87 7.52
CA SER A 29 10.40 -4.45 7.55
C SER A 29 9.59 -4.07 6.31
N ALA A 30 8.55 -4.84 5.98
CA ALA A 30 7.69 -4.52 4.85
C ALA A 30 6.91 -3.22 5.10
N VAL A 31 6.53 -2.94 6.35
CA VAL A 31 5.90 -1.66 6.73
C VAL A 31 6.87 -0.50 6.49
N TRP A 32 8.16 -0.64 6.85
CA TRP A 32 9.16 0.39 6.58
C TRP A 32 9.26 0.71 5.08
N TRP A 33 9.31 -0.31 4.22
CA TRP A 33 9.34 -0.10 2.76
C TRP A 33 8.04 0.48 2.20
N TYR A 34 6.90 0.16 2.83
CA TYR A 34 5.61 0.72 2.47
C TYR A 34 5.49 2.19 2.86
N THR A 35 6.02 2.61 4.01
CA THR A 35 5.93 4.00 4.48
C THR A 35 7.07 4.88 3.99
N LYS A 36 8.18 4.30 3.53
CA LYS A 36 9.30 5.06 2.95
C LYS A 36 8.87 5.74 1.66
N GLU A 37 9.20 7.02 1.50
CA GLU A 37 9.00 7.80 0.27
C GLU A 37 9.94 7.35 -0.86
N LEU A 38 9.69 6.16 -1.38
CA LEU A 38 10.31 5.59 -2.57
C LEU A 38 9.21 5.17 -3.55
N PHE A 39 9.62 4.59 -4.67
CA PHE A 39 8.71 4.14 -5.73
C PHE A 39 7.65 3.14 -5.25
N LEU A 40 7.95 2.36 -4.21
CA LEU A 40 7.15 1.21 -3.83
C LEU A 40 5.76 1.60 -3.34
N TYR A 41 5.63 2.61 -2.47
CA TYR A 41 4.34 3.06 -1.96
C TYR A 41 3.36 3.45 -3.07
N GLY A 42 3.81 4.33 -3.98
CA GLY A 42 2.99 4.84 -5.08
C GLY A 42 2.61 3.75 -6.09
N MET A 43 3.60 2.97 -6.52
CA MET A 43 3.40 1.86 -7.46
C MET A 43 2.45 0.80 -6.89
N PHE A 44 2.64 0.43 -5.63
CA PHE A 44 1.85 -0.58 -4.94
C PHE A 44 0.38 -0.14 -4.74
N ASN A 45 0.16 1.06 -4.20
CA ASN A 45 -1.19 1.56 -3.98
C ASN A 45 -1.94 1.85 -5.29
N ARG A 46 -1.22 2.25 -6.35
CA ARG A 46 -1.81 2.38 -7.70
C ARG A 46 -2.22 1.03 -8.25
N ALA A 47 -1.35 0.02 -8.18
CA ALA A 47 -1.65 -1.32 -8.70
C ALA A 47 -2.90 -1.91 -8.02
N LEU A 48 -2.99 -1.80 -6.69
CA LEU A 48 -4.16 -2.25 -5.94
C LEU A 48 -5.42 -1.45 -6.28
N ARG A 49 -5.33 -0.12 -6.39
CA ARG A 49 -6.48 0.72 -6.74
C ARG A 49 -7.04 0.43 -8.12
N MET A 50 -6.15 0.18 -9.09
CA MET A 50 -6.52 -0.11 -10.48
C MET A 50 -6.79 -1.60 -10.74
N LEU A 51 -6.62 -2.46 -9.71
CA LEU A 51 -6.66 -3.92 -9.86
C LEU A 51 -5.74 -4.41 -11.00
N ASP A 52 -4.55 -3.83 -11.09
CA ASP A 52 -3.56 -4.18 -12.09
C ASP A 52 -2.95 -5.54 -11.75
N MET A 53 -3.56 -6.61 -12.28
CA MET A 53 -3.21 -7.99 -11.99
C MET A 53 -1.75 -8.30 -12.33
N GLU A 54 -1.23 -7.73 -13.42
CA GLU A 54 0.14 -7.96 -13.84
C GLU A 54 1.13 -7.43 -12.78
N VAL A 55 0.89 -6.22 -12.27
CA VAL A 55 1.74 -5.61 -11.24
C VAL A 55 1.52 -6.26 -9.88
N MET A 56 0.27 -6.57 -9.53
CA MET A 56 -0.08 -7.25 -8.29
C MET A 56 0.59 -8.63 -8.18
N THR A 57 0.61 -9.42 -9.26
CA THR A 57 1.32 -10.71 -9.27
C THR A 57 2.82 -10.52 -9.05
N LYS A 58 3.45 -9.51 -9.67
CA LYS A 58 4.87 -9.21 -9.45
C LYS A 58 5.16 -8.72 -8.02
N LEU A 59 4.20 -8.04 -7.39
CA LEU A 59 4.27 -7.55 -6.01
C LEU A 59 3.69 -8.52 -4.97
N GLY A 60 3.20 -9.70 -5.37
CA GLY A 60 2.45 -10.61 -4.49
C GLY A 60 3.21 -11.00 -3.22
N PHE A 61 4.53 -11.19 -3.32
CA PHE A 61 5.39 -11.46 -2.17
C PHE A 61 5.39 -10.30 -1.17
N PHE A 62 5.40 -9.05 -1.67
CA PHE A 62 5.40 -7.85 -0.85
C PHE A 62 4.01 -7.59 -0.26
N ILE A 63 2.93 -7.78 -1.03
CA ILE A 63 1.54 -7.72 -0.55
C ILE A 63 1.36 -8.66 0.65
N ARG A 64 1.78 -9.93 0.48
CA ARG A 64 1.67 -10.94 1.54
C ARG A 64 2.47 -10.56 2.78
N ARG A 65 3.73 -10.14 2.62
CA ARG A 65 4.58 -9.76 3.76
C ARG A 65 4.02 -8.55 4.50
N LEU A 66 3.61 -7.51 3.77
CA LEU A 66 3.01 -6.32 4.38
C LEU A 66 1.73 -6.67 5.14
N HIS A 67 0.86 -7.50 4.58
CA HIS A 67 -0.36 -7.94 5.25
C HIS A 67 -0.09 -8.69 6.55
N ILE A 68 0.86 -9.64 6.54
CA ILE A 68 1.23 -10.41 7.74
C ILE A 68 1.78 -9.48 8.83
N GLU A 69 2.68 -8.57 8.47
CA GLU A 69 3.29 -7.64 9.43
C GLU A 69 2.27 -6.66 10.02
N LEU A 70 1.37 -6.11 9.19
CA LEU A 70 0.27 -5.26 9.68
C LEU A 70 -0.69 -6.02 10.59
N LYS A 71 -0.97 -7.29 10.32
CA LYS A 71 -1.79 -8.13 11.20
C LYS A 71 -1.14 -8.32 12.57
N GLN A 72 0.17 -8.55 12.60
CA GLN A 72 0.92 -8.66 13.86
C GLN A 72 0.90 -7.34 14.63
N LEU A 73 1.23 -6.21 13.99
CA LEU A 73 1.20 -4.89 14.61
C LEU A 73 -0.20 -4.53 15.13
N HIS A 74 -1.26 -4.93 14.41
CA HIS A 74 -2.63 -4.73 14.87
C HIS A 74 -2.95 -5.56 16.13
N GLN A 75 -2.47 -6.80 16.21
CA GLN A 75 -2.64 -7.62 17.41
C GLN A 75 -1.90 -7.01 18.62
N GLU A 76 -0.68 -6.51 18.42
CA GLU A 76 0.09 -5.81 19.45
C GLU A 76 -0.64 -4.53 19.91
N GLN A 77 -1.14 -3.74 18.96
CA GLN A 77 -1.91 -2.52 19.25
C GLN A 77 -3.19 -2.79 20.05
N LEU A 78 -3.90 -3.89 19.76
CA LEU A 78 -5.11 -4.28 20.48
C LEU A 78 -4.83 -4.90 21.86
N ALA A 79 -3.69 -5.60 22.01
CA ALA A 79 -3.28 -6.17 23.29
C ALA A 79 -3.03 -5.07 24.33
N ASP A 80 -2.50 -3.92 23.90
CA ASP A 80 -2.22 -2.77 24.76
C ASP A 80 -3.43 -1.86 25.01
N SER A 81 -4.53 -1.97 24.25
CA SER A 81 -5.78 -1.25 24.56
C SER A 81 -7.03 -1.76 23.81
N GLN A 82 -8.15 -1.92 24.53
CA GLN A 82 -9.49 -2.07 23.96
C GLN A 82 -10.06 -0.73 23.45
N LYS A 83 -9.38 -0.05 22.52
CA LYS A 83 -9.84 1.27 22.08
C LYS A 83 -10.17 1.28 20.60
N VAL A 84 -11.46 1.50 20.33
CA VAL A 84 -11.87 2.20 19.11
C VAL A 84 -11.18 3.56 19.14
N PHE A 85 -10.41 3.87 18.09
CA PHE A 85 -9.74 5.16 17.96
C PHE A 85 -10.11 5.82 16.64
N THR A 86 -10.16 7.15 16.65
CA THR A 86 -10.47 7.95 15.46
C THR A 86 -9.16 8.30 14.75
N VAL A 87 -9.16 8.14 13.43
CA VAL A 87 -8.04 8.48 12.54
C VAL A 87 -8.52 9.40 11.41
N TYR A 88 -7.60 10.09 10.75
CA TYR A 88 -7.93 11.13 9.77
C TYR A 88 -7.14 10.95 8.48
N ARG A 89 -7.84 10.73 7.37
CA ARG A 89 -7.23 10.59 6.06
C ARG A 89 -7.65 11.74 5.14
N GLY A 90 -6.66 12.47 4.64
CA GLY A 90 -6.85 13.37 3.51
C GLY A 90 -6.96 12.58 2.20
N GLN A 91 -7.94 12.90 1.36
CA GLN A 91 -8.12 12.27 0.05
C GLN A 91 -8.59 13.32 -0.97
N GLY A 92 -7.78 13.53 -2.01
CA GLY A 92 -8.24 14.27 -3.19
C GLY A 92 -9.21 13.41 -3.99
N LEU A 93 -10.34 13.99 -4.38
CA LEU A 93 -11.38 13.36 -5.20
C LEU A 93 -11.83 14.35 -6.26
N SER A 94 -12.22 13.85 -7.42
CA SER A 94 -12.98 14.66 -8.37
C SER A 94 -14.37 14.95 -7.80
N GLN A 95 -15.04 16.00 -8.30
CA GLN A 95 -16.41 16.28 -7.90
C GLN A 95 -17.34 15.11 -8.19
N GLN A 96 -17.13 14.41 -9.32
CA GLN A 96 -17.90 13.24 -9.71
C GLN A 96 -17.69 12.08 -8.72
N ASP A 97 -16.44 11.78 -8.37
CA ASP A 97 -16.12 10.70 -7.42
C ASP A 97 -16.62 11.02 -6.01
N PHE A 98 -16.67 12.30 -5.63
CA PHE A 98 -17.21 12.75 -4.36
C PHE A 98 -18.75 12.65 -4.29
N GLN A 99 -19.45 12.80 -5.41
CA GLN A 99 -20.90 12.72 -5.41
C GLN A 99 -21.39 11.29 -5.11
N HIS A 100 -20.64 10.26 -5.53
CA HIS A 100 -21.02 8.87 -5.30
C HIS A 100 -21.24 8.50 -3.81
N PRO A 101 -20.32 8.78 -2.86
CA PRO A 101 -20.55 8.53 -1.44
C PRO A 101 -21.65 9.43 -0.83
N VAL A 102 -21.91 10.60 -1.41
CA VAL A 102 -23.03 11.47 -0.99
C VAL A 102 -24.38 10.83 -1.35
N ASP A 103 -24.51 10.35 -2.58
CA ASP A 103 -25.74 9.73 -3.08
C ASP A 103 -26.01 8.35 -2.44
N THR A 104 -24.95 7.67 -2.00
CA THR A 104 -25.01 6.35 -1.36
C THR A 104 -24.94 6.42 0.17
N LYS A 105 -25.31 7.56 0.76
CA LYS A 105 -25.28 7.77 2.22
C LYS A 105 -26.00 6.65 2.97
N GLY A 106 -25.31 6.10 3.98
CA GLY A 106 -25.78 4.92 4.73
C GLY A 106 -25.36 3.58 4.12
N GLY A 107 -24.73 3.58 2.95
CA GLY A 107 -24.10 2.42 2.34
C GLY A 107 -22.70 2.11 2.89
N LEU A 108 -22.06 1.08 2.33
CA LEU A 108 -20.71 0.65 2.67
C LEU A 108 -19.69 1.15 1.64
N LEU A 109 -18.50 1.54 2.13
CA LEU A 109 -17.35 1.85 1.29
C LEU A 109 -16.35 0.68 1.34
N SER A 110 -15.84 0.29 0.17
CA SER A 110 -14.79 -0.72 0.04
C SER A 110 -13.56 -0.10 -0.61
N PHE A 111 -12.38 -0.54 -0.18
CA PHE A 111 -11.10 -0.09 -0.71
C PHE A 111 -10.28 -1.32 -1.12
N ASN A 112 -9.74 -1.28 -2.34
CA ASN A 112 -8.89 -2.36 -2.85
C ASN A 112 -7.42 -2.22 -2.38
N ASN A 113 -7.06 -1.07 -1.81
CA ASN A 113 -5.71 -0.75 -1.35
C ASN A 113 -5.62 -0.63 0.17
N PHE A 114 -4.40 -0.67 0.69
CA PHE A 114 -4.15 -0.40 2.11
C PHE A 114 -4.42 1.06 2.43
N LEU A 115 -5.07 1.31 3.57
CA LEU A 115 -5.36 2.65 4.06
C LEU A 115 -4.27 3.13 5.01
N SER A 116 -3.71 4.29 4.68
CA SER A 116 -2.89 5.12 5.57
C SER A 116 -3.79 6.25 6.10
N THR A 117 -3.82 6.43 7.41
CA THR A 117 -4.79 7.27 8.13
C THR A 117 -4.14 8.00 9.30
#